data_AF-A0A9E7A482-F1
#
_entry.id   AF-A0A9E7A482-F1
#
_cell.length_a   1.000
_cell.length_b   1.000
_cell.length_c   1.000
_cell.angle_alpha   90.00
_cell.angle_beta   90.00
_cell.angle_gamma   90.00
#
_symmetry.space_group_name_H-M   'P 1'
#
loop_
_entity.id
_entity.type
_entity.pdbx_description
1 polymer ?
#
loop_
_entity_poly.entity_id
_entity_poly.type
_entity_poly.pdbx_seq_one_letter_code
_entity_poly.pdbx_strand_id
1 'polypeptide(L)' 'MPDSLATKLKTLRNRLLTEQRDLITRAAEIDALPSDKTLQKIATLEVAIGAVESLLDEQTGTPAAK' A
#
# COMPACT_ATOMS: atom_id res chain seq x y z
N MET A 1 -11.95 -21.75 -7.42
CA MET A 1 -10.49 -21.86 -7.62
C MET A 1 -9.82 -21.42 -6.33
N PRO A 2 -8.77 -22.10 -5.83
CA PRO A 2 -8.00 -21.56 -4.72
C PRO A 2 -7.44 -20.19 -5.13
N ASP A 3 -7.54 -19.20 -4.24
CA ASP A 3 -7.02 -17.86 -4.51
C ASP A 3 -5.52 -17.96 -4.85
N SER A 4 -5.15 -17.54 -6.05
CA SER A 4 -3.75 -17.46 -6.45
C SER A 4 -3.02 -16.46 -5.55
N LEU A 5 -1.71 -16.66 -5.36
CA LEU A 5 -0.89 -15.72 -4.60
C LEU A 5 -1.01 -14.29 -5.16
N ALA A 6 -1.09 -14.14 -6.48
CA ALA A 6 -1.33 -12.86 -7.13
C ALA A 6 -2.66 -12.20 -6.71
N THR A 7 -3.76 -12.96 -6.60
CA THR A 7 -5.04 -12.42 -6.09
C THR A 7 -4.92 -11.97 -4.64
N LYS A 8 -4.22 -12.75 -3.79
CA LYS A 8 -4.01 -12.40 -2.38
C LYS A 8 -3.16 -11.14 -2.23
N LEU A 9 -2.10 -11.01 -3.01
CA LEU A 9 -1.23 -9.82 -3.03
C LEU A 9 -1.99 -8.58 -3.52
N LYS A 10 -2.83 -8.68 -4.56
CA LYS A 10 -3.71 -7.58 -5.00
C LYS A 10 -4.67 -7.12 -3.89
N THR A 11 -5.27 -8.08 -3.19
CA THR A 11 -6.16 -7.79 -2.06
C THR A 11 -5.41 -7.10 -0.92
N LEU A 12 -4.20 -7.56 -0.59
CA LEU A 12 -3.36 -6.92 0.43
C LEU A 12 -2.98 -5.49 0.02
N ARG A 13 -2.52 -5.28 -1.21
CA ARG A 13 -2.18 -3.96 -1.75
C ARG A 13 -3.36 -2.99 -1.62
N ASN A 14 -4.56 -3.43 -2.01
CA ASN A 14 -5.75 -2.59 -1.92
C ASN A 14 -6.05 -2.18 -0.47
N ARG A 15 -5.92 -3.09 0.50
CA ARG A 15 -6.11 -2.77 1.93
C ARG A 15 -5.08 -1.78 2.45
N LEU A 16 -3.81 -1.92 2.05
CA LEU A 16 -2.75 -0.98 2.43
C LEU A 16 -3.00 0.42 1.85
N LEU A 17 -3.40 0.50 0.57
CA LEU A 17 -3.75 1.76 -0.08
C LEU A 17 -4.97 2.42 0.55
N THR A 18 -6.00 1.65 0.93
CA THR A 18 -7.17 2.18 1.65
C THR A 18 -6.75 2.77 2.98
N GLU A 19 -5.96 2.05 3.79
CA GLU A 19 -5.48 2.58 5.07
C GLU A 19 -4.65 3.86 4.91
N GLN A 20 -3.74 3.90 3.92
CA GLN A 20 -2.94 5.10 3.65
C GLN A 20 -3.84 6.30 3.27
N ARG A 21 -4.81 6.08 2.37
CA ARG A 21 -5.77 7.10 1.96
C ARG A 21 -6.61 7.60 3.12
N ASP A 22 -7.11 6.70 3.96
CA ASP A 22 -7.92 7.06 5.12
C ASP A 22 -7.16 7.95 6.10
N LEU A 23 -5.87 7.65 6.36
CA LEU A 23 -5.02 8.48 7.22
C LEU A 23 -4.80 9.88 6.66
N ILE A 24 -4.59 10.00 5.35
CA ILE A 24 -4.39 11.28 4.66
C ILE A 24 -5.69 12.08 4.63
N THR A 25 -6.80 11.45 4.22
CA THR A 25 -8.11 12.08 4.11
C THR A 25 -8.61 12.58 5.46
N ARG A 26 -8.44 11.81 6.54
CA ARG A 26 -8.84 12.26 7.89
C ARG A 26 -8.11 13.53 8.35
N ALA A 27 -6.84 13.69 7.99
CA ALA A 27 -6.10 14.92 8.30
C ALA A 27 -6.63 16.10 7.47
N ALA A 28 -6.91 15.86 6.18
CA ALA A 28 -7.51 16.86 5.31
C ALA A 28 -8.92 17.28 5.75
N GLU A 29 -9.76 16.35 6.20
CA GLU A 29 -11.13 16.60 6.69
C GLU A 29 -11.19 17.54 7.89
N ILE A 30 -10.11 17.62 8.68
CA ILE A 30 -10.01 18.48 9.85
C ILE A 30 -9.12 19.72 9.61
N ASP A 31 -8.77 20.00 8.35
CA ASP A 31 -7.87 21.10 7.94
C ASP A 31 -6.54 21.12 8.73
N ALA A 32 -6.00 19.93 9.03
CA ALA A 32 -4.77 19.79 9.82
C ALA A 32 -3.73 18.92 9.13
N LEU A 33 -2.49 19.02 9.61
CA LEU A 33 -1.43 18.09 9.24
C LEU A 33 -1.57 16.77 10.01
N PRO A 34 -1.21 15.63 9.42
CA PRO A 34 -1.07 14.39 10.18
C PRO A 34 0.00 14.54 11.27
N SER A 35 -0.22 13.92 12.43
CA SER A 35 0.81 13.87 13.48
C SER A 35 2.08 13.18 12.99
N ASP A 36 3.24 13.44 13.62
CA ASP A 36 4.50 12.75 13.29
C ASP A 36 4.37 11.22 13.29
N LYS A 37 3.61 10.69 14.26
CA LYS A 37 3.31 9.25 14.34
C LYS A 37 2.49 8.77 13.13
N THR A 38 1.54 9.59 12.67
CA THR A 38 0.74 9.31 11.48
C THR A 38 1.59 9.38 10.22
N LEU A 39 2.46 10.38 10.08
CA LEU A 39 3.41 10.50 8.98
C LEU A 39 4.36 9.30 8.92
N GLN A 40 4.90 8.87 10.07
CA GLN A 40 5.74 7.68 10.15
C GLN A 40 4.97 6.40 9.74
N LYS A 41 3.69 6.29 10.12
CA LYS A 41 2.84 5.17 9.71
C LYS A 41 2.60 5.17 8.20
N ILE A 42 2.33 6.34 7.60
CA ILE A 42 2.17 6.50 6.15
C ILE A 42 3.45 6.05 5.42
N ALA A 43 4.63 6.51 5.87
CA ALA A 43 5.91 6.10 5.28
C ALA A 43 6.12 4.58 5.34
N THR A 44 5.78 3.94 6.48
CA THR A 44 5.86 2.48 6.60
C THR A 44 4.87 1.76 5.67
N LEU A 45 3.66 2.31 5.47
CA LEU A 45 2.69 1.78 4.52
C LEU A 45 3.22 1.85 3.08
N GLU A 46 3.89 2.95 2.70
CA GLU A 46 4.48 3.10 1.35
C GLU A 46 5.55 2.05 1.07
N VAL A 47 6.44 1.78 2.04
CA VAL A 47 7.45 0.72 1.90
C VAL A 47 6.77 -0.65 1.74
N ALA A 48 5.73 -0.94 2.53
CA ALA A 48 5.00 -2.19 2.43
C ALA A 48 4.25 -2.33 1.09
N ILE A 49 3.65 -1.25 0.59
CA ILE A 49 2.98 -1.22 -0.72
C ILE A 49 3.99 -1.52 -1.83
N GLY A 50 5.14 -0.85 -1.84
CA GLY A 50 6.19 -1.10 -2.83
C GLY A 50 6.69 -2.54 -2.82
N ALA A 51 6.87 -3.14 -1.63
CA ALA A 51 7.24 -4.56 -1.54
C ALA A 51 6.17 -5.50 -2.11
N VAL A 52 4.88 -5.21 -1.89
CA VAL A 52 3.78 -5.99 -2.45
C VAL A 52 3.67 -5.81 -3.97
N GLU A 53 3.92 -4.61 -4.48
CA GLU A 53 3.96 -4.31 -5.91
C GLU A 53 5.10 -5.05 -6.61
N SER A 54 6.31 -5.05 -6.05
CA SER A 54 7.43 -5.84 -6.58
C SER A 54 7.11 -7.32 -6.65
N LEU A 55 6.49 -7.88 -5.59
CA LEU A 55 6.06 -9.28 -5.60
C LEU A 55 4.96 -9.56 -6.63
N LEU A 56 4.09 -8.60 -6.92
CA LEU A 56 3.08 -8.75 -7.98
C LEU A 56 3.71 -8.75 -9.38
N ASP A 57 4.71 -7.90 -9.61
CA ASP A 57 5.44 -7.83 -10.87
C ASP A 57 6.17 -9.15 -11.14
N GLU A 58 6.83 -9.71 -10.12
CA GLU A 58 7.46 -11.04 -10.17
C GLU A 58 6.46 -12.15 -10.56
N GLN A 59 5.25 -12.13 -9.98
CA GLN A 59 4.21 -13.13 -10.27
C GLN A 59 3.59 -13.01 -11.67
N THR A 60 3.67 -11.83 -12.28
CA THR A 60 3.14 -11.58 -13.63
C THR A 60 4.20 -11.77 -14.72
N GLY A 61 5.46 -12.04 -14.34
CA GLY A 61 6.58 -12.17 -15.27
C GLY A 61 7.00 -10.83 -15.88
N THR A 62 6.62 -9.70 -15.26
CA THR A 62 7.09 -8.37 -15.66
C THR A 62 8.43 -8.14 -14.96
N PRO A 63 9.58 -8.17 -15.65
CA PRO A 63 10.84 -7.88 -15.01
C PRO A 63 10.80 -6.41 -14.57
N ALA A 64 10.96 -6.16 -13.26
CA ALA A 64 11.17 -4.83 -12.72
C ALA A 64 12.33 -4.20 -13.50
N ALA A 65 12.04 -3.16 -14.28
CA ALA A 65 13.02 -2.45 -15.07
C ALA A 65 14.10 -1.93 -14.12
N LYS A 66 15.32 -2.45 -14.31
CA LYS A 66 16.51 -2.21 -13.49
C LYS A 66 17.06 -0.80 -13.68
#